data_AF-A0A3R8M306-F1
#
_entry.id   AF-A0A3R8M306-F1
#
_cell.length_a   1.000
_cell.length_b   1.000
_cell.length_c   1.000
_cell.angle_alpha   90.00
_cell.angle_beta   90.00
_cell.angle_gamma   90.00
#
_symmetry.space_group_name_H-M   'P 1'
#
loop_
_entity.id
_entity.type
_entity.pdbx_description
1 polymer ?
#
loop_
_entity_poly.entity_id
_entity_poly.type
_entity_poly.pdbx_seq_one_letter_code
_entity_poly.pdbx_strand_id
1 'polypeptide(L)' 'MIKIYEIDGCGQWTGGVAEIEAREGCLPTWVRAPEPPDVEGDDVAVWVGGAWHIADPVLPASPPDEAPED' A
#
# COMPACT_ATOMS: atom_id res chain seq x y z
N MET A 1 -22.20 2.70 -7.27
CA MET A 1 -21.16 3.01 -6.27
C MET A 1 -19.92 2.22 -6.61
N ILE A 2 -18.74 2.82 -6.42
CA ILE A 2 -17.44 2.16 -6.54
C ILE A 2 -16.75 2.20 -5.18
N LYS A 3 -16.00 1.15 -4.85
CA LYS A 3 -15.14 1.15 -3.66
C LYS A 3 -13.87 1.94 -3.94
N ILE A 4 -13.43 2.69 -2.95
CA ILE A 4 -12.13 3.34 -2.88
C ILE A 4 -11.42 2.87 -1.61
N TYR A 5 -10.09 2.87 -1.67
CA TYR A 5 -9.23 2.35 -0.59
C TYR A 5 -8.27 3.43 -0.13
N GLU A 6 -8.08 3.52 1.17
CA GLU A 6 -7.19 4.51 1.77
C GLU A 6 -5.75 3.98 1.83
N ILE A 7 -4.83 4.75 1.26
CA ILE A 7 -3.39 4.51 1.27
C ILE A 7 -2.66 5.61 2.05
N ASP A 8 -1.52 5.25 2.65
CA ASP A 8 -0.63 6.20 3.31
C ASP A 8 0.30 6.93 2.33
N GLY A 9 1.22 7.75 2.86
CA GLY A 9 2.21 8.48 2.06
C GLY A 9 3.21 7.61 1.31
N CYS A 10 3.29 6.31 1.64
CA CYS A 10 4.13 5.31 1.00
C CYS A 10 3.34 4.42 0.01
N GLY A 11 2.03 4.63 -0.14
CA GLY A 11 1.17 3.80 -0.98
C GLY A 11 0.68 2.51 -0.33
N GLN A 12 0.86 2.35 0.99
CA GLN A 12 0.46 1.17 1.74
C GLN A 12 -1.03 1.26 2.09
N TRP A 13 -1.76 0.16 1.94
CA TRP A 13 -3.16 0.08 2.33
C TRP A 13 -3.30 0.15 3.86
N THR A 14 -4.16 1.04 4.32
CA THR A 14 -4.38 1.31 5.75
C THR A 14 -5.53 0.49 6.35
N GLY A 15 -6.24 -0.30 5.54
CA GLY A 15 -7.50 -0.95 5.91
C GLY A 15 -8.75 -0.09 5.68
N GLY A 16 -8.59 1.20 5.36
CA GLY A 16 -9.71 2.10 5.06
C GLY A 16 -10.43 1.73 3.76
N VAL A 17 -11.77 1.69 3.81
CA VAL A 17 -12.65 1.42 2.67
C VAL A 17 -13.83 2.40 2.69
N ALA A 18 -14.16 2.97 1.55
CA ALA A 18 -15.33 3.82 1.37
C ALA A 18 -15.98 3.58 0.01
N GLU A 19 -17.23 4.01 -0.14
CA GLU A 19 -17.96 3.94 -1.40
C GLU A 19 -18.29 5.35 -1.89
N ILE A 20 -18.02 5.60 -3.18
CA ILE A 20 -18.34 6.88 -3.85
C ILE A 20 -19.08 6.64 -5.17
N GLU A 21 -19.71 7.66 -5.73
CA GLU A 21 -20.19 7.62 -7.11
C GLU A 21 -19.01 7.65 -8.10
N ALA A 22 -19.17 7.01 -9.27
CA ALA A 22 -18.11 6.93 -10.28
C ALA A 22 -17.65 8.31 -10.81
N ARG A 23 -18.49 9.34 -10.67
CA ARG A 23 -18.20 10.72 -11.10
C ARG A 23 -17.55 11.59 -10.02
N GLU A 24 -17.52 11.14 -8.77
CA GLU A 24 -16.98 11.94 -7.65
C GLU A 24 -15.46 11.85 -7.57
N GLY A 25 -14.79 12.95 -7.22
CA GLY A 25 -13.35 12.90 -6.93
C GLY A 25 -13.03 12.10 -5.67
N CYS A 26 -11.77 11.70 -5.51
CA CYS A 26 -11.26 11.11 -4.27
C CYS A 26 -10.28 12.07 -3.59
N LEU A 27 -10.17 11.98 -2.26
CA LEU A 27 -9.11 12.67 -1.52
C LEU A 27 -7.73 12.11 -1.92
N PRO A 28 -6.63 12.86 -1.72
CA PRO A 28 -5.29 12.43 -2.16
C PRO A 28 -4.81 11.08 -1.58
N THR A 29 -5.25 10.72 -0.38
CA THR A 29 -4.94 9.44 0.27
C THR A 29 -5.88 8.31 -0.14
N TRP A 30 -6.85 8.56 -1.01
CA TRP A 30 -7.85 7.59 -1.42
C TRP A 30 -7.69 7.26 -2.90
N VAL A 31 -7.62 5.97 -3.22
CA VAL A 31 -7.42 5.50 -4.59
C VAL A 31 -8.59 4.67 -5.08
N ARG A 32 -8.90 4.82 -6.37
CA ARG A 32 -9.77 3.91 -7.11
C ARG A 32 -8.93 2.73 -7.57
N ALA A 33 -9.05 1.61 -6.86
CA ALA A 33 -8.31 0.38 -7.12
C ALA A 33 -9.29 -0.82 -7.14
N PRO A 34 -8.91 -1.98 -7.68
CA PRO A 34 -9.56 -3.25 -7.36
C PRO A 34 -9.47 -3.56 -5.86
N GLU A 35 -10.22 -4.56 -5.41
CA GLU A 35 -10.18 -5.03 -4.02
C GLU A 35 -8.75 -5.45 -3.64
N PRO A 36 -8.21 -4.94 -2.51
CA PRO A 36 -6.91 -5.37 -2.03
C PRO A 36 -6.94 -6.87 -1.69
N PRO A 37 -5.81 -7.57 -1.85
CA PRO A 37 -5.69 -8.95 -1.41
C PRO A 37 -5.85 -9.06 0.11
N ASP A 38 -6.30 -10.22 0.57
CA ASP A 38 -6.21 -10.57 1.99
C ASP A 38 -4.74 -10.62 2.41
N VAL A 39 -4.41 -9.89 3.48
CA VAL A 39 -3.07 -9.90 4.10
C VAL A 39 -3.13 -10.72 5.39
N GLU A 40 -2.14 -11.61 5.60
CA GLU A 40 -2.04 -12.44 6.79
C GLU A 40 -0.88 -11.96 7.69
N GLY A 41 -1.01 -12.14 9.01
CA GLY A 41 0.05 -11.80 9.95
C GLY A 41 0.43 -10.32 9.92
N ASP A 42 1.71 -10.05 9.69
CA ASP A 42 2.32 -8.70 9.67
C ASP A 42 2.52 -8.16 8.22
N ASP A 43 1.95 -8.83 7.20
CA ASP A 43 2.07 -8.42 5.80
C ASP A 43 1.33 -7.11 5.49
N VAL A 44 1.83 -6.36 4.50
CA VAL A 44 1.22 -5.10 4.04
C VAL A 44 0.94 -5.14 2.55
N ALA A 45 -0.26 -4.74 2.13
CA ALA A 45 -0.59 -4.55 0.72
C ALA A 45 -0.22 -3.12 0.26
N VAL A 46 0.47 -2.99 -0.87
CA VAL A 46 0.95 -1.72 -1.44
C VAL A 46 0.38 -1.53 -2.85
N TRP A 47 -0.16 -0.35 -3.14
CA TRP A 47 -0.68 0.00 -4.47
C TRP A 47 0.37 0.76 -5.28
N VAL A 48 1.03 0.08 -6.23
CA VAL A 48 2.07 0.66 -7.08
C VAL A 48 1.94 0.15 -8.51
N GLY A 49 2.19 1.01 -9.50
CA GLY A 49 2.14 0.62 -10.91
C GLY A 49 0.76 0.16 -11.40
N GLY A 50 -0.32 0.48 -10.67
CA GLY A 50 -1.68 0.03 -11.00
C GLY A 50 -2.00 -1.40 -10.58
N ALA A 51 -1.25 -1.97 -9.64
CA ALA A 51 -1.50 -3.28 -9.07
C ALA A 51 -1.25 -3.31 -7.54
N TRP A 52 -1.88 -4.27 -6.86
CA TRP A 52 -1.60 -4.58 -5.47
C TRP A 52 -0.40 -5.52 -5.38
N HIS A 53 0.53 -5.18 -4.50
CA HIS A 53 1.70 -5.98 -4.17
C HIS A 53 1.70 -6.28 -2.68
N ILE A 54 2.03 -7.50 -2.28
CA ILE A 54 2.28 -7.81 -0.88
C ILE A 54 3.74 -7.51 -0.57
N ALA A 55 3.97 -6.62 0.37
CA ALA A 55 5.28 -6.37 0.96
C ALA A 55 5.39 -7.20 2.24
N ASP A 56 6.41 -8.05 2.28
CA ASP A 56 6.80 -8.80 3.47
C ASP A 56 7.51 -7.81 4.44
N PRO A 57 7.11 -7.73 5.72
CA PRO A 57 7.74 -6.86 6.72
C PRO A 57 9.20 -7.27 7.02
N VAL A 58 9.66 -8.46 6.61
CA VAL A 58 11.00 -8.99 6.89
C VAL A 58 11.98 -8.70 5.75
N LEU A 59 12.13 -7.43 5.40
CA LEU A 59 13.41 -6.96 4.87
C LEU A 59 13.80 -5.71 5.66
N PRO A 60 14.54 -5.85 6.78
CA PRO A 60 15.31 -4.71 7.26
C PRO A 60 16.15 -4.24 6.08
N ALA A 61 16.08 -2.94 5.76
CA ALA A 61 17.01 -2.32 4.84
C ALA A 61 18.40 -2.79 5.24
N SER A 62 19.06 -3.60 4.41
CA SER A 62 20.43 -4.01 4.71
C SER A 62 21.20 -2.71 4.90
N PRO A 63 21.78 -2.47 6.10
CA PRO A 63 22.63 -1.30 6.25
C PRO A 63 23.73 -1.40 5.18
N PRO A 64 24.19 -0.27 4.62
CA PRO A 64 25.29 -0.29 3.68
C PRO A 64 26.43 -1.09 4.32
N ASP A 65 26.97 -2.05 3.56
CA ASP A 65 28.10 -2.90 3.94
C ASP A 65 29.15 -2.01 4.62
N GLU A 66 29.28 -2.14 5.94
CA GLU A 66 30.23 -1.35 6.71
C GLU A 66 31.61 -1.82 6.25
N ALA A 67 32.27 -1.00 5.43
CA ALA A 67 33.55 -1.33 4.85
C ALA A 67 34.51 -1.75 5.96
N PRO A 68 35.30 -2.83 5.79
CA PRO A 68 36.20 -3.30 6.83
C PRO A 68 37.17 -2.17 7.20
N GLU A 69 37.17 -1.77 8.47
CA GLU A 69 38.18 -0.86 9.02
C GLU A 69 39.56 -1.54 8.93
N ASP A 70 40.51 -0.87 8.25
CA ASP A 70 41.93 -1.25 8.11
C ASP A 70 42.69 -1.29 9.47
#